data_AF-A0A433TCA3-F1
#
_entry.id   AF-A0A433TCA3-F1
#
_cell.length_a   1.000
_cell.length_b   1.000
_cell.length_c   1.000
_cell.angle_alpha   90.00
_cell.angle_beta   90.00
_cell.angle_gamma   90.00
#
_symmetry.space_group_name_H-M   'P 1'
#
loop_
_entity.id
_entity.type
_entity.pdbx_description
1 polymer ?
#
loop_
_entity_poly.entity_id
_entity_poly.type
_entity_poly.pdbx_seq_one_letter_code
_entity_poly.pdbx_strand_id
1 'polypeptide(L)'
;MTQISVEEGDMTSYPSQNLQPPFVLDGVTDKHYVITMYFTNPDEICNSGRKAPDFIEQGTGTDLWLQTGQYPHTVTFIPRHEINLFSPWVQGKCFPKMGKHYWYNISKDMNCDSFYPVFLMYNNGELTGFGWAFVNANLSSLNYEHPDKAVFPLFFEEVPECLSRETMFSTMHVYLTDNPYGLSC
;
A
#
# COMPACT_ATOMS: atom_id res chain seq x y z
N MET A 1 -12.41 4.78 -3.04
CA MET A 1 -11.43 4.42 -2.00
C MET A 1 -11.38 2.91 -1.89
N THR A 2 -10.28 2.38 -1.37
CA THR A 2 -10.19 1.00 -0.89
C THR A 2 -9.67 1.00 0.54
N GLN A 3 -10.09 0.01 1.32
CA GLN A 3 -9.68 -0.18 2.70
C GLN A 3 -9.38 -1.66 2.95
N ILE A 4 -8.35 -1.91 3.74
CA ILE A 4 -8.16 -3.20 4.40
C ILE A 4 -8.35 -2.99 5.89
N SER A 5 -9.11 -3.88 6.51
CA SER A 5 -9.29 -3.99 7.94
C SER A 5 -8.49 -5.17 8.47
N VAL A 6 -7.85 -4.98 9.62
CA VAL A 6 -7.17 -6.03 10.38
C VAL A 6 -7.69 -5.98 11.81
N GLU A 7 -8.14 -7.12 12.34
CA GLU A 7 -8.67 -7.23 13.71
C GLU A 7 -7.53 -7.25 14.74
N GLU A 8 -7.72 -6.53 15.84
CA GLU A 8 -6.86 -6.49 17.01
C GLU A 8 -6.89 -7.85 17.71
N GLY A 9 -5.76 -8.55 17.70
CA GLY A 9 -5.60 -9.84 18.39
C GLY A 9 -5.72 -11.10 17.52
N ASP A 10 -6.07 -10.98 16.23
CA ASP A 10 -6.03 -12.10 15.26
C ASP A 10 -4.58 -12.53 14.92
N MET A 11 -3.63 -11.65 15.25
CA MET A 11 -2.19 -11.89 15.26
C MET A 11 -1.68 -11.29 16.55
N THR A 12 -0.87 -12.00 17.32
CA THR A 12 -0.50 -11.67 18.71
C THR A 12 0.13 -10.28 18.93
N SER A 13 0.42 -9.51 17.86
CA SER A 13 0.99 -8.16 17.94
C SER A 13 0.85 -7.29 16.66
N TYR A 14 -0.11 -7.57 15.76
CA TYR A 14 -0.28 -6.82 14.51
C TYR A 14 -1.60 -6.01 14.47
N PRO A 15 -1.61 -4.76 14.00
CA PRO A 15 -0.43 -3.96 13.62
C PRO A 15 0.41 -3.60 14.84
N SER A 16 1.74 -3.54 14.68
CA SER A 16 2.62 -3.02 15.73
C SER A 16 2.25 -1.55 16.01
N GLN A 17 2.35 -1.12 17.27
CA GLN A 17 2.13 0.30 17.62
C GLN A 17 3.04 1.26 16.84
N ASN A 18 4.21 0.79 16.43
CA ASN A 18 5.14 1.54 15.59
C ASN A 18 4.64 1.75 14.14
N LEU A 19 3.58 1.05 13.71
CA LEU A 19 2.96 1.15 12.39
C LEU A 19 1.73 2.07 12.37
N GLN A 20 1.45 2.79 13.46
CA GLN A 20 0.42 3.82 13.48
C GLN A 20 1.08 5.20 13.31
N PRO A 21 0.80 5.95 12.23
CA PRO A 21 0.06 5.65 10.98
C PRO A 21 0.81 4.71 10.00
N PRO A 22 0.14 4.03 9.02
CA PRO A 22 -1.14 4.38 8.40
C PRO A 22 -2.36 3.64 8.95
N PHE A 23 -2.18 2.77 9.94
CA PHE A 23 -3.30 2.10 10.60
C PHE A 23 -4.10 3.10 11.44
N VAL A 24 -5.41 3.13 11.25
CA VAL A 24 -6.36 3.97 11.98
C VAL A 24 -7.40 3.08 12.65
N LEU A 25 -7.69 3.32 13.93
CA LEU A 25 -8.71 2.56 14.64
C LEU A 25 -10.10 2.84 14.03
N ASP A 26 -10.82 1.77 13.70
CA ASP A 26 -12.22 1.83 13.28
C ASP A 26 -13.12 2.06 14.50
N GLY A 27 -13.59 3.30 14.63
CA GLY A 27 -14.42 3.75 15.75
C GLY A 27 -15.82 3.13 15.82
N VAL A 28 -16.16 2.17 14.96
CA VAL A 28 -17.42 1.39 15.05
C VAL A 28 -17.26 0.17 15.94
N THR A 29 -16.09 -0.48 15.94
CA THR A 29 -15.89 -1.75 16.63
C THR A 29 -14.78 -1.72 17.69
N ASP A 30 -14.01 -0.62 17.78
CA ASP A 30 -12.84 -0.43 18.67
C ASP A 30 -11.80 -1.57 18.64
N LYS A 31 -11.91 -2.47 17.66
CA LYS A 31 -11.13 -3.70 17.54
C LYS A 31 -10.52 -3.90 16.16
N HIS A 32 -10.77 -2.98 15.23
CA HIS A 32 -10.26 -3.10 13.88
C HIS A 32 -9.39 -1.90 13.57
N TYR A 33 -8.24 -2.17 12.97
CA TYR A 33 -7.41 -1.13 12.36
C TYR A 33 -7.59 -1.17 10.86
N VAL A 34 -7.81 0.00 10.27
CA VAL A 34 -7.96 0.15 8.83
C VAL A 34 -6.79 0.91 8.22
N ILE A 35 -6.40 0.52 7.01
CA ILE A 35 -5.57 1.35 6.13
C ILE A 35 -6.41 1.75 4.94
N THR A 36 -6.35 3.03 4.58
CA THR A 36 -7.19 3.60 3.52
C THR A 36 -6.35 4.20 2.38
N MET A 37 -6.67 3.81 1.14
CA MET A 37 -6.26 4.52 -0.07
C MET A 37 -7.47 5.18 -0.73
N TYR A 38 -7.44 6.50 -0.94
CA TYR A 38 -8.46 7.22 -1.68
C TYR A 38 -8.07 7.39 -3.14
N PHE A 39 -9.07 7.29 -4.03
CA PHE A 39 -8.94 7.54 -5.48
C PHE A 39 -9.33 8.97 -5.86
N THR A 40 -9.83 9.74 -4.90
CA THR A 40 -10.27 11.12 -5.04
C THR A 40 -9.81 11.84 -3.78
N ASN A 41 -9.52 13.14 -3.88
CA ASN A 41 -9.12 13.92 -2.72
C ASN A 41 -10.21 13.81 -1.62
N PRO A 42 -9.88 13.36 -0.39
CA PRO A 42 -10.85 13.21 0.68
C PRO A 42 -11.58 14.51 1.04
N ASP A 43 -10.98 15.68 0.84
CA ASP A 43 -11.64 16.97 1.07
C ASP A 43 -12.83 17.18 0.13
N GLU A 44 -12.75 16.69 -1.11
CA GLU A 44 -13.87 16.76 -2.06
C GLU A 44 -14.99 15.81 -1.64
N ILE A 45 -14.62 14.63 -1.13
CA ILE A 45 -15.58 13.60 -0.69
C ILE A 45 -16.39 14.11 0.51
N CYS A 46 -15.73 14.73 1.49
CA CYS A 46 -16.38 15.15 2.74
C CYS A 46 -17.20 16.45 2.64
N ASN A 47 -16.95 17.29 1.63
CA ASN A 47 -17.59 18.61 1.53
C ASN A 47 -18.73 18.65 0.51
N SER A 48 -18.42 18.46 -0.77
CA SER A 48 -19.38 18.62 -1.87
C SER A 48 -19.77 17.30 -2.54
N GLY A 49 -18.91 16.30 -2.44
CA GLY A 49 -18.94 15.12 -3.31
C GLY A 49 -18.66 15.47 -4.77
N ARG A 50 -18.63 14.43 -5.61
CA ARG A 50 -18.54 14.56 -7.08
C ARG A 50 -19.93 14.54 -7.70
N LYS A 51 -20.14 15.34 -8.74
CA LYS A 51 -21.36 15.32 -9.54
C LYS A 51 -21.26 14.24 -10.63
N ALA A 52 -22.40 13.90 -11.23
CA ALA A 52 -22.45 12.92 -12.32
C ALA A 52 -21.52 13.26 -13.51
N PRO A 53 -21.41 14.52 -13.97
CA PRO A 53 -20.46 14.88 -15.02
C PRO A 53 -19.01 14.60 -14.64
N ASP A 54 -18.62 14.94 -13.40
CA ASP A 54 -17.26 14.71 -12.90
C ASP A 54 -16.93 13.21 -12.90
N PHE A 55 -17.88 12.35 -12.51
CA PHE A 55 -17.69 10.90 -12.57
C PHE A 55 -17.58 10.36 -14.00
N ILE A 56 -18.34 10.90 -14.95
CA ILE A 56 -18.24 10.48 -16.35
C ILE A 56 -16.86 10.84 -16.93
N GLU A 57 -16.32 12.00 -16.58
CA GLU A 57 -15.03 12.46 -17.06
C GLU A 57 -13.84 11.77 -16.35
N GLN A 58 -13.92 11.62 -15.03
CA GLN A 58 -12.81 11.20 -14.18
C GLN A 58 -12.87 9.72 -13.78
N GLY A 59 -13.99 9.04 -14.07
CA GLY A 59 -14.23 7.67 -13.63
C GLY A 59 -14.18 7.50 -12.11
N THR A 60 -13.61 6.40 -11.64
CA THR A 60 -13.51 6.08 -10.20
C THR A 60 -12.69 7.12 -9.43
N GLY A 61 -11.74 7.81 -10.09
CA GLY A 61 -10.88 8.79 -9.46
C GLY A 61 -9.70 9.20 -10.33
N THR A 62 -9.06 10.31 -9.99
CA THR A 62 -7.95 10.90 -10.77
C THR A 62 -6.57 10.67 -10.15
N ASP A 63 -6.52 10.46 -8.83
CA ASP A 63 -5.30 10.55 -8.02
C ASP A 63 -5.32 9.52 -6.88
N LEU A 64 -4.14 9.22 -6.32
CA LEU A 64 -4.02 8.37 -5.13
C LEU A 64 -3.65 9.18 -3.90
N TRP A 65 -4.34 8.92 -2.79
CA TRP A 65 -4.09 9.55 -1.50
C TRP A 65 -4.10 8.51 -0.39
N LEU A 66 -2.96 8.34 0.28
CA LEU A 66 -2.83 7.44 1.42
C LEU A 66 -3.24 8.16 2.70
N GLN A 67 -4.17 7.60 3.47
CA GLN A 67 -4.47 8.12 4.81
C GLN A 67 -3.29 7.87 5.76
N THR A 68 -2.79 8.95 6.37
CA THR A 68 -1.62 8.94 7.26
C THR A 68 -1.94 9.55 8.62
N GLY A 69 -3.22 9.63 8.99
CA GLY A 69 -3.65 10.07 10.31
C GLY A 69 -5.07 9.67 10.61
N GLN A 70 -5.52 9.96 11.83
CA GLN A 70 -6.84 9.58 12.31
C GLN A 70 -8.00 10.17 11.50
N TYR A 71 -7.78 11.33 10.88
CA TYR A 71 -8.82 12.02 10.10
C TYR A 71 -8.65 11.81 8.59
N PRO A 72 -9.75 11.73 7.81
CA PRO A 72 -9.69 11.50 6.36
C PRO A 72 -8.88 12.52 5.57
N HIS A 73 -8.75 13.77 6.05
CA HIS A 73 -7.98 14.84 5.37
C HIS A 73 -6.48 14.78 5.67
N THR A 74 -6.04 13.96 6.64
CA THR A 74 -4.62 13.74 6.90
C THR A 74 -4.12 12.67 5.93
N VAL A 75 -3.71 13.11 4.74
CA VAL A 75 -3.28 12.24 3.64
C VAL A 75 -1.93 12.61 3.07
N THR A 76 -1.27 11.60 2.50
CA THR A 76 -0.11 11.75 1.64
C THR A 76 -0.52 11.53 0.19
N PHE A 77 -0.25 12.51 -0.67
CA PHE A 77 -0.43 12.39 -2.12
C PHE A 77 0.56 11.39 -2.72
N ILE A 78 0.07 10.52 -3.61
CA ILE A 78 0.91 9.64 -4.41
C ILE A 78 0.81 10.10 -5.88
N PRO A 79 1.94 10.56 -6.46
CA PRO A 79 1.93 11.14 -7.80
C PRO A 79 1.66 10.08 -8.86
N ARG A 80 0.85 10.42 -9.86
CA ARG A 80 0.62 9.57 -11.03
C ARG A 80 1.89 9.28 -11.83
N HIS A 81 2.81 10.24 -11.92
CA HIS A 81 4.04 10.10 -12.69
C HIS A 81 5.23 9.81 -11.78
N GLU A 82 5.99 8.77 -12.11
CA GLU A 82 7.16 8.27 -11.35
C GLU A 82 8.20 9.36 -11.10
N ILE A 83 8.41 10.24 -12.08
CA ILE A 83 9.38 11.35 -11.99
C ILE A 83 9.09 12.33 -10.84
N ASN A 84 7.83 12.37 -10.37
CA ASN A 84 7.40 13.21 -9.26
C ASN A 84 7.38 12.44 -7.93
N LEU A 85 7.76 11.16 -7.92
CA LEU A 85 7.87 10.36 -6.70
C LEU A 85 9.19 10.66 -6.01
N PHE A 86 9.12 11.19 -4.80
CA PHE A 86 10.27 11.57 -4.00
C PHE A 86 10.34 10.77 -2.69
N SER A 87 11.37 11.06 -1.89
CA SER A 87 11.53 10.54 -0.53
C SER A 87 10.22 10.65 0.28
N PRO A 88 9.87 9.65 1.10
CA PRO A 88 10.72 8.53 1.51
C PRO A 88 10.49 7.24 0.71
N TRP A 89 9.93 7.31 -0.50
CA TRP A 89 9.77 6.13 -1.34
C TRP A 89 11.12 5.64 -1.86
N VAL A 90 11.46 4.40 -1.54
CA VAL A 90 12.70 3.74 -1.95
C VAL A 90 12.40 2.85 -3.15
N GLN A 91 13.16 3.04 -4.22
CA GLN A 91 13.03 2.23 -5.42
C GLN A 91 13.41 0.77 -5.12
N GLY A 92 12.50 -0.14 -5.45
CA GLY A 92 12.73 -1.57 -5.52
C GLY A 92 13.00 -2.02 -6.97
N LYS A 93 12.78 -3.30 -7.23
CA LYS A 93 13.04 -3.89 -8.54
C LYS A 93 11.82 -3.90 -9.43
N CYS A 94 12.11 -4.05 -10.73
CA CYS A 94 11.10 -4.39 -11.73
C CYS A 94 10.75 -5.88 -11.65
N PHE A 95 9.47 -6.19 -11.49
CA PHE A 95 8.96 -7.55 -11.55
C PHE A 95 8.03 -7.72 -12.77
N PRO A 96 8.29 -8.70 -13.65
CA PRO A 96 7.44 -8.94 -14.82
C PRO A 96 5.98 -9.16 -14.43
N LYS A 97 5.04 -8.52 -15.15
CA LYS A 97 3.59 -8.55 -14.91
C LYS A 97 3.11 -7.82 -13.66
N MET A 98 3.98 -7.06 -13.00
CA MET A 98 3.64 -6.23 -11.84
C MET A 98 4.15 -4.80 -11.99
N GLY A 99 5.34 -4.63 -12.58
CA GLY A 99 6.00 -3.33 -12.75
C GLY A 99 7.10 -3.10 -11.72
N LYS A 100 7.55 -1.85 -11.63
CA LYS A 100 8.61 -1.40 -10.74
C LYS A 100 8.02 -1.07 -9.37
N HIS A 101 8.52 -1.76 -8.36
CA HIS A 101 8.05 -1.58 -6.99
C HIS A 101 8.76 -0.40 -6.32
N TYR A 102 8.02 0.33 -5.48
CA TYR A 102 8.56 1.31 -4.55
C TYR A 102 8.04 1.02 -3.15
N TRP A 103 8.96 1.00 -2.19
CA TRP A 103 8.69 0.65 -0.80
C TRP A 103 8.88 1.87 0.08
N TYR A 104 7.99 2.08 1.05
CA TYR A 104 8.05 3.28 1.88
C TYR A 104 9.14 3.16 2.96
N ASN A 105 10.11 4.07 2.94
CA ASN A 105 11.14 4.28 3.97
C ASN A 105 11.85 3.01 4.45
N ILE A 106 12.15 2.08 3.55
CA ILE A 106 12.87 0.85 3.92
C ILE A 106 14.39 1.09 3.97
N SER A 107 15.07 0.36 4.86
CA SER A 107 16.52 0.25 4.90
C SER A 107 16.93 -1.19 5.21
N LYS A 108 18.18 -1.54 4.95
CA LYS A 108 18.70 -2.88 5.25
C LYS A 108 18.60 -3.25 6.73
N ASP A 109 18.89 -2.29 7.60
CA ASP A 109 19.03 -2.44 9.05
C ASP A 109 17.77 -2.09 9.84
N MET A 110 16.64 -1.86 9.15
CA MET A 110 15.37 -1.50 9.80
C MET A 110 14.79 -2.62 10.69
N ASN A 111 14.00 -2.22 11.68
CA ASN A 111 13.13 -3.14 12.43
C ASN A 111 11.87 -3.45 11.60
N CYS A 112 11.47 -4.73 11.54
CA CYS A 112 10.25 -5.16 10.86
C CYS A 112 8.97 -4.66 11.54
N ASP A 113 9.03 -4.29 12.82
CA ASP A 113 7.95 -3.56 13.49
C ASP A 113 7.71 -2.16 12.90
N SER A 114 8.67 -1.64 12.12
CA SER A 114 8.59 -0.36 11.41
C SER A 114 8.42 -0.54 9.90
N PHE A 115 8.19 -1.77 9.42
CA PHE A 115 7.94 -2.04 8.00
C PHE A 115 6.60 -1.45 7.58
N TYR A 116 6.65 -0.35 6.83
CA TYR A 116 5.46 0.37 6.42
C TYR A 116 4.66 -0.46 5.40
N PRO A 117 3.36 -0.70 5.62
CA PRO A 117 2.63 -1.78 4.96
C PRO A 117 2.09 -1.40 3.57
N VAL A 118 2.78 -0.52 2.85
CA VAL A 118 2.36 0.01 1.53
C VAL A 118 3.52 -0.01 0.56
N PHE A 119 3.26 -0.51 -0.65
CA PHE A 119 4.16 -0.38 -1.78
C PHE A 119 3.42 0.18 -3.00
N LEU A 120 4.15 0.85 -3.89
CA LEU A 120 3.62 1.39 -5.15
C LEU A 120 4.18 0.61 -6.32
N MET A 121 3.44 0.60 -7.42
CA MET A 121 3.85 -0.04 -8.67
C MET A 121 3.73 0.95 -9.83
N TYR A 122 4.85 1.17 -10.51
CA TYR A 122 4.92 1.99 -11.72
C TYR A 122 5.34 1.16 -12.92
N ASN A 123 4.85 1.53 -14.09
CA ASN A 123 5.24 0.95 -15.36
C ASN A 123 5.37 2.06 -16.40
N ASN A 124 6.50 2.11 -17.12
CA ASN A 124 6.80 3.16 -18.09
C ASN A 124 6.64 4.59 -17.52
N GLY A 125 6.97 4.79 -16.25
CA GLY A 125 6.87 6.09 -15.57
C GLY A 125 5.47 6.49 -15.12
N GLU A 126 4.45 5.63 -15.29
CA GLU A 126 3.08 5.87 -14.80
C GLU A 126 2.70 4.89 -13.69
N LEU A 127 1.93 5.38 -12.72
CA LEU A 127 1.37 4.61 -11.62
C LEU A 127 0.34 3.60 -12.15
N THR A 128 0.64 2.31 -12.05
CA THR A 128 -0.22 1.23 -12.54
C THR A 128 -0.83 0.39 -11.42
N GLY A 129 -0.41 0.62 -10.18
CA GLY A 129 -1.02 0.00 -9.02
C GLY A 129 -0.32 0.35 -7.72
N PHE A 130 -0.80 -0.25 -6.66
CA PHE A 130 -0.18 -0.26 -5.34
C PHE A 130 -0.51 -1.58 -4.67
N GLY A 131 0.03 -1.80 -3.48
CA GLY A 131 -0.38 -2.93 -2.69
C GLY A 131 -0.04 -2.77 -1.24
N TRP A 132 -0.45 -3.78 -0.51
CA TRP A 132 -0.33 -3.88 0.92
C TRP A 132 0.62 -5.00 1.26
N ALA A 133 1.50 -4.78 2.22
CA ALA A 133 2.54 -5.72 2.60
C ALA A 133 2.61 -5.86 4.11
N PHE A 134 2.09 -6.97 4.62
CA PHE A 134 1.94 -7.23 6.03
C PHE A 134 3.01 -8.23 6.50
N VAL A 135 3.96 -7.74 7.29
CA VAL A 135 5.02 -8.56 7.90
C VAL A 135 4.48 -9.25 9.15
N ASN A 136 4.83 -10.52 9.34
CA ASN A 136 4.34 -11.37 10.44
C ASN A 136 2.82 -11.50 10.51
N ALA A 137 2.16 -11.30 9.38
CA ALA A 137 0.73 -11.44 9.25
C ALA A 137 0.39 -12.63 8.34
N ASN A 138 -0.47 -13.52 8.82
CA ASN A 138 -0.99 -14.63 8.03
C ASN A 138 -2.44 -14.37 7.66
N LEU A 139 -2.64 -13.57 6.63
CA LEU A 139 -3.97 -13.22 6.16
C LEU A 139 -4.55 -14.35 5.30
N SER A 140 -5.59 -15.01 5.78
CA SER A 140 -6.09 -16.30 5.24
C SER A 140 -6.92 -16.21 3.96
N SER A 141 -7.22 -15.01 3.44
CA SER A 141 -8.02 -14.85 2.23
C SER A 141 -7.23 -15.17 0.97
N LEU A 142 -7.89 -15.75 -0.04
CA LEU A 142 -7.31 -16.06 -1.35
C LEU A 142 -6.83 -14.83 -2.14
N ASN A 143 -7.23 -13.63 -1.72
CA ASN A 143 -6.77 -12.38 -2.31
C ASN A 143 -5.36 -12.00 -1.84
N TYR A 144 -4.83 -12.65 -0.80
CA TYR A 144 -3.47 -12.44 -0.32
C TYR A 144 -2.53 -13.47 -0.92
N GLU A 145 -1.37 -12.98 -1.33
CA GLU A 145 -0.21 -13.77 -1.69
C GLU A 145 0.66 -13.97 -0.45
N HIS A 146 1.30 -15.13 -0.36
CA HIS A 146 2.26 -15.46 0.70
C HIS A 146 3.61 -15.81 0.09
N PRO A 147 4.36 -14.82 -0.45
CA PRO A 147 5.62 -15.06 -1.14
C PRO A 147 6.67 -15.64 -0.19
N ASP A 148 7.43 -16.62 -0.69
CA ASP A 148 8.58 -17.18 0.02
C ASP A 148 9.73 -16.16 0.07
N LYS A 149 10.51 -16.16 1.15
CA LYS A 149 11.68 -15.27 1.32
C LYS A 149 12.66 -15.35 0.14
N ALA A 150 12.76 -16.51 -0.50
CA ALA A 150 13.60 -16.73 -1.66
C ALA A 150 13.28 -15.78 -2.83
N VAL A 151 12.05 -15.23 -2.90
CA VAL A 151 11.66 -14.30 -3.97
C VAL A 151 11.88 -12.83 -3.61
N PHE A 152 12.13 -12.47 -2.35
CA PHE A 152 12.34 -11.06 -1.94
C PHE A 152 13.44 -10.35 -2.75
N PRO A 153 14.59 -10.97 -3.08
CA PRO A 153 15.60 -10.34 -3.93
C PRO A 153 15.12 -9.96 -5.34
N LEU A 154 13.93 -10.38 -5.77
CA LEU A 154 13.29 -9.98 -7.03
C LEU A 154 12.48 -8.68 -6.91
N PHE A 155 12.15 -8.23 -5.70
CA PHE A 155 11.30 -7.06 -5.43
C PHE A 155 12.04 -5.90 -4.77
N PHE A 156 13.09 -6.19 -4.01
CA PHE A 156 13.90 -5.20 -3.30
C PHE A 156 15.28 -5.04 -3.97
N GLU A 157 15.78 -3.81 -4.03
CA GLU A 157 17.19 -3.56 -4.38
C GLU A 157 18.11 -4.09 -3.28
N GLU A 158 17.80 -3.73 -2.04
CA GLU A 158 18.42 -4.27 -0.84
C GLU A 158 17.31 -4.79 0.08
N VAL A 159 17.30 -6.11 0.32
CA VAL A 159 16.28 -6.75 1.17
C VAL A 159 16.54 -6.37 2.63
N PRO A 160 15.57 -5.79 3.35
CA PRO A 160 15.68 -5.59 4.79
C PRO A 160 16.05 -6.88 5.53
N GLU A 161 17.09 -6.84 6.37
CA GLU A 161 17.59 -8.01 7.07
C GLU A 161 16.52 -8.63 7.97
N CYS A 162 15.63 -7.82 8.52
CA CYS A 162 14.55 -8.30 9.37
C CYS A 162 13.63 -9.30 8.63
N LEU A 163 13.33 -9.08 7.34
CA LEU A 163 12.48 -9.96 6.53
C LEU A 163 13.06 -11.38 6.37
N SER A 164 14.37 -11.55 6.52
CA SER A 164 15.01 -12.88 6.50
C SER A 164 14.63 -13.73 7.72
N ARG A 165 14.23 -13.10 8.84
CA ARG A 165 13.93 -13.75 10.11
C ARG A 165 12.44 -14.04 10.28
N GLU A 166 11.58 -13.24 9.67
CA GLU A 166 10.13 -13.31 9.86
C GLU A 166 9.49 -14.54 9.24
N THR A 167 8.48 -15.12 9.87
CA THR A 167 7.93 -16.41 9.40
C THR A 167 6.88 -16.26 8.30
N MET A 168 6.26 -15.08 8.19
CA MET A 168 5.11 -14.84 7.33
C MET A 168 5.15 -13.43 6.72
N PHE A 169 4.82 -13.33 5.43
CA PHE A 169 4.66 -12.07 4.71
C PHE A 169 3.44 -12.22 3.81
N SER A 170 2.40 -11.42 4.07
CA SER A 170 1.17 -11.41 3.26
C SER A 170 1.13 -10.15 2.41
N THR A 171 0.90 -10.29 1.12
CA THR A 171 0.80 -9.16 0.19
C THR A 171 -0.52 -9.18 -0.57
N MET A 172 -1.04 -8.01 -0.91
CA MET A 172 -2.20 -7.88 -1.81
C MET A 172 -1.98 -6.74 -2.80
N HIS A 173 -2.14 -7.05 -4.08
CA HIS A 173 -1.99 -6.10 -5.18
C HIS A 173 -3.34 -5.47 -5.56
N VAL A 174 -3.34 -4.17 -5.80
CA VAL A 174 -4.47 -3.42 -6.37
C VAL A 174 -3.99 -2.76 -7.67
N TYR A 175 -4.45 -3.29 -8.80
CA TYR A 175 -4.11 -2.78 -10.12
C TYR A 175 -5.04 -1.65 -10.53
N LEU A 176 -4.45 -0.60 -11.10
CA LEU A 176 -5.11 0.59 -11.65
C LEU A 176 -5.01 0.61 -13.18
N THR A 177 -4.88 -0.57 -13.78
CA THR A 177 -4.76 -0.80 -15.22
C THR A 177 -5.69 -1.94 -15.64
N ASP A 178 -6.16 -1.89 -16.88
CA ASP A 178 -6.94 -2.93 -17.53
C ASP A 178 -6.10 -4.12 -18.02
N ASN A 179 -4.77 -3.96 -18.11
CA ASN A 179 -3.84 -4.99 -18.57
C ASN A 179 -2.68 -5.25 -17.59
N PRO A 180 -2.93 -5.82 -16.41
CA PRO A 180 -1.88 -6.11 -15.42
C PRO A 180 -0.83 -7.10 -15.95
N TYR A 181 -1.23 -8.04 -16.82
CA TYR A 181 -0.31 -9.04 -17.37
C TYR A 181 0.70 -8.49 -18.39
N GLY A 182 0.50 -7.25 -18.87
CA GLY A 182 1.36 -6.58 -19.84
C GLY A 182 2.44 -5.69 -19.22
N LEU A 183 2.55 -5.63 -17.90
CA LEU A 183 3.53 -4.77 -17.22
C LEU A 183 4.94 -5.35 -17.32
N SER A 184 5.93 -4.56 -17.69
CA SER A 184 7.32 -5.02 -17.91
C SER A 184 8.40 -4.10 -17.34
N CYS A 185 8.00 -2.91 -16.89
CA CYS A 185 8.86 -1.73 -16.82
C CYS A 185 9.53 -1.43 -18.18
#